data_AF-A0A6C0F9P5-F1
#
_entry.id   AF-A0A6C0F9P5-F1
#
_cell.length_a   1.000
_cell.length_b   1.000
_cell.length_c   1.000
_cell.angle_alpha   90.00
_cell.angle_beta   90.00
_cell.angle_gamma   90.00
#
_symmetry.space_group_name_H-M   'P 1'
#
loop_
_entity.id
_entity.type
_entity.pdbx_description
1 polymer ?
#
loop_
_entity_poly.entity_id
_entity_poly.type
_entity_poly.pdbx_seq_one_letter_code
_entity_poly.pdbx_strand_id
1 'polypeptide(L)'
;MDTLKNLFSSEGYSLEESFKTKADFIKGWRCYLGRTTSNPTALRNSRNVKKTDTAEYEGYDWYAPSSAESLLESNGLWLEDPTQGYLANYNKGCENISDLIKDSDNDSVILDVKYITKPEGKTDATQTLATLRIEGKKIYNGGVFIMDVNQIPYACGSWPAFWLVGSEPGQWDESITKVNLEWPNYGEIDIIEQINGNGENFTTLHTKENCKTVGSINGKPVDYKEEGSDAGDSSVSDDCNKGDGAIGCSLHMGSGTGGELDSEGGVYACEWIPDDSIKFWFWKRSDVPSTLTADMSTVDTSQWSSTATVYTEHNLKESCSENYFQNLHLIINTTVCGQWAGNTPNETGDCKWEVPGNNKTLMDGCMNYVMSNALKGPDMPELAQWRWDIRYLNTYTNKSSLSYWKVGIPAAVLLIIIIALFVYMSKSKAPPRPLSRLTNTQ
;
A
#
# COMPACT_ATOMS: atom_id res chain seq x y z
N MET A 1 5.75 -24.55 -28.00
CA MET A 1 5.77 -23.79 -26.73
C MET A 1 5.89 -22.30 -26.98
N ASP A 2 6.70 -21.84 -27.93
CA ASP A 2 6.84 -20.41 -28.25
C ASP A 2 5.57 -19.77 -28.86
N THR A 3 4.76 -20.54 -29.60
CA THR A 3 3.47 -20.08 -30.13
C THR A 3 2.38 -19.94 -29.06
N LEU A 4 2.52 -20.61 -27.91
CA LEU A 4 1.62 -20.44 -26.76
C LEU A 4 2.03 -19.24 -25.90
N LYS A 5 3.33 -18.93 -25.81
CA LYS A 5 3.82 -17.72 -25.12
C LYS A 5 3.31 -16.43 -25.79
N ASN A 6 3.19 -16.41 -27.12
CA ASN A 6 2.69 -15.26 -27.87
C ASN A 6 1.15 -15.08 -27.82
N LEU A 7 0.39 -16.07 -27.32
CA LEU A 7 -1.04 -15.92 -27.07
C LEU A 7 -1.33 -15.23 -25.73
N PHE A 8 -0.38 -15.23 -24.79
CA PHE A 8 -0.52 -14.58 -23.48
C PHE A 8 0.18 -13.21 -23.39
N SER A 9 0.87 -12.76 -24.45
CA SER A 9 1.60 -11.49 -24.47
C SER A 9 0.78 -10.31 -25.04
N SER A 10 -0.54 -10.48 -25.23
CA SER A 10 -1.40 -9.46 -25.85
C SER A 10 -2.75 -9.24 -25.16
N GLU A 11 -3.03 -9.96 -24.08
CA GLU A 11 -4.24 -9.70 -23.30
C GLU A 11 -3.91 -8.66 -22.22
N GLY A 12 -4.20 -7.39 -22.55
CA GLY A 12 -4.11 -6.28 -21.60
C GLY A 12 -4.95 -6.53 -20.34
N TYR A 13 -4.64 -5.81 -19.27
CA TYR A 13 -5.39 -5.94 -18.02
C TYR A 13 -6.82 -5.42 -18.21
N SER A 14 -7.79 -6.06 -17.56
CA SER A 14 -9.19 -5.65 -17.58
C SER A 14 -9.58 -4.98 -16.27
N LEU A 15 -10.46 -3.98 -16.35
CA LEU A 15 -10.97 -3.26 -15.19
C LEU A 15 -11.61 -4.25 -14.20
N GLU A 16 -11.23 -4.11 -12.94
CA GLU A 16 -11.64 -4.95 -11.83
C GLU A 16 -12.48 -4.15 -10.82
N GLU A 17 -11.96 -3.01 -10.36
CA GLU A 17 -12.70 -2.05 -9.52
C GLU A 17 -12.47 -0.62 -10.02
N SER A 18 -13.46 0.24 -9.80
CA SER A 18 -13.40 1.66 -10.15
C SER A 18 -14.10 2.48 -9.09
N PHE A 19 -13.41 3.49 -8.58
CA PHE A 19 -13.89 4.39 -7.53
C PHE A 19 -13.81 5.82 -8.05
N LYS A 20 -14.97 6.46 -8.26
CA LYS A 20 -15.09 7.82 -8.80
C LYS A 20 -15.91 8.73 -7.91
N THR A 21 -16.77 8.13 -7.10
CA THR A 21 -17.67 8.82 -6.19
C THR A 21 -17.42 8.36 -4.77
N LYS A 22 -17.79 9.20 -3.82
CA LYS A 22 -17.85 8.84 -2.40
C LYS A 22 -18.60 7.52 -2.18
N ALA A 23 -19.69 7.28 -2.91
CA ALA A 23 -20.47 6.05 -2.79
C ALA A 23 -19.65 4.80 -3.16
N ASP A 24 -18.79 4.89 -4.17
CA ASP A 24 -17.91 3.78 -4.55
C ASP A 24 -16.91 3.47 -3.43
N PHE A 25 -16.26 4.49 -2.86
CA PHE A 25 -15.32 4.32 -1.75
C PHE A 25 -16.01 3.72 -0.52
N ILE A 26 -17.18 4.23 -0.12
CA ILE A 26 -17.96 3.68 1.01
C ILE A 26 -18.30 2.20 0.78
N LYS A 27 -18.62 1.83 -0.47
CA LYS A 27 -19.01 0.47 -0.80
C LYS A 27 -17.83 -0.49 -0.87
N GLY A 28 -16.72 -0.08 -1.48
CA GLY A 28 -15.56 -0.95 -1.73
C GLY A 28 -14.54 -1.02 -0.60
N TRP A 29 -14.62 -0.13 0.39
CA TRP A 29 -13.59 0.01 1.40
C TRP A 29 -14.14 -0.12 2.82
N ARG A 30 -13.28 -0.59 3.72
CA ARG A 30 -13.42 -0.46 5.17
C ARG A 30 -12.83 0.89 5.56
N CYS A 31 -13.38 1.54 6.58
CA CYS A 31 -12.87 2.84 7.04
C CYS A 31 -12.65 2.83 8.54
N TYR A 32 -11.57 3.48 8.94
CA TYR A 32 -11.15 3.64 10.31
C TYR A 32 -10.78 5.10 10.57
N LEU A 33 -11.27 5.62 11.71
CA LEU A 33 -11.05 7.00 12.13
C LEU A 33 -9.93 7.06 13.17
N GLY A 34 -8.79 7.62 12.78
CA GLY A 34 -7.65 7.88 13.66
C GLY A 34 -7.79 9.23 14.34
N ARG A 35 -7.38 9.33 15.61
CA ARG A 35 -7.49 10.59 16.38
C ARG A 35 -6.26 10.88 17.22
N THR A 36 -5.77 12.11 17.27
CA THR A 36 -4.73 12.50 18.23
C THR A 36 -5.29 12.62 19.66
N THR A 37 -4.54 12.21 20.70
CA THR A 37 -4.98 12.42 22.10
C THR A 37 -4.28 13.59 22.76
N SER A 38 -4.91 14.11 23.82
CA SER A 38 -4.40 15.23 24.62
C SER A 38 -3.21 14.89 25.52
N ASN A 39 -2.90 13.61 25.74
CA ASN A 39 -1.74 13.19 26.52
C ASN A 39 -0.82 12.28 25.69
N PRO A 40 0.01 12.87 24.82
CA PRO A 40 0.99 12.14 23.99
C PRO A 40 1.92 11.22 24.79
N THR A 41 2.20 11.54 26.05
CA THR A 41 3.08 10.75 26.93
C THR A 41 2.44 9.42 27.40
N ALA A 42 1.10 9.34 27.44
CA ALA A 42 0.40 8.13 27.87
C ALA A 42 0.48 6.99 26.84
N LEU A 43 0.56 7.32 25.54
CA LEU A 43 0.70 6.36 24.43
C LEU A 43 2.08 5.68 24.39
N ARG A 44 3.08 6.30 25.02
CA ARG A 44 4.47 5.80 25.08
C ARG A 44 4.69 4.83 26.25
N ASN A 45 3.97 5.03 27.35
CA ASN A 45 4.13 4.23 28.57
C ASN A 45 3.24 2.97 28.59
N SER A 46 2.23 2.85 27.71
CA SER A 46 1.42 1.63 27.60
C SER A 46 2.10 0.50 26.81
N ARG A 47 3.22 0.76 26.13
CA ARG A 47 3.80 -0.17 25.14
C ARG A 47 5.17 -0.71 25.54
N ASN A 48 5.14 -1.74 26.40
CA ASN A 48 6.12 -2.84 26.32
C ASN A 48 5.75 -3.77 25.14
N VAL A 49 5.48 -3.20 23.95
CA VAL A 49 5.42 -4.03 22.74
C VAL A 49 6.87 -4.25 22.36
N LYS A 50 7.37 -5.44 22.72
CA LYS A 50 8.67 -5.90 22.25
C LYS A 50 8.72 -5.73 20.74
N LYS A 51 9.91 -5.38 20.26
CA LYS A 51 10.30 -5.18 18.86
C LYS A 51 10.23 -6.47 18.01
N THR A 52 9.35 -7.41 18.33
CA THR A 52 9.33 -8.75 17.78
C THR A 52 7.89 -9.21 17.61
N ASP A 53 7.56 -9.52 16.36
CA ASP A 53 6.45 -10.32 15.86
C ASP A 53 5.12 -9.58 15.63
N THR A 54 4.93 -9.20 14.37
CA THR A 54 3.64 -8.99 13.66
C THR A 54 2.83 -7.75 14.06
N ALA A 55 2.52 -6.90 13.08
CA ALA A 55 1.54 -5.83 13.24
C ALA A 55 0.14 -6.46 13.26
N GLU A 56 -0.43 -6.70 14.44
CA GLU A 56 -1.80 -7.22 14.54
C GLU A 56 -2.82 -6.13 14.15
N TYR A 57 -3.63 -6.39 13.12
CA TYR A 57 -4.76 -5.55 12.73
C TYR A 57 -6.10 -6.20 13.17
N GLU A 58 -6.65 -5.81 14.31
CA GLU A 58 -7.93 -6.35 14.77
C GLU A 58 -9.17 -5.64 14.18
N GLY A 59 -10.06 -6.40 13.53
CA GLY A 59 -11.06 -5.94 12.57
C GLY A 59 -12.54 -6.29 12.84
N TYR A 60 -13.10 -6.31 14.06
CA TYR A 60 -14.55 -6.55 14.37
C TYR A 60 -15.65 -6.07 13.37
N ASP A 61 -16.69 -6.92 13.24
CA ASP A 61 -17.89 -6.93 12.37
C ASP A 61 -18.42 -5.62 11.72
N TRP A 62 -19.17 -5.80 10.62
CA TRP A 62 -20.02 -4.78 9.99
C TRP A 62 -21.04 -4.20 10.99
N TYR A 63 -20.66 -3.13 11.68
CA TYR A 63 -21.62 -2.36 12.43
C TYR A 63 -22.38 -1.39 11.53
N ALA A 64 -23.57 -1.04 12.04
CA ALA A 64 -24.25 0.16 11.65
C ALA A 64 -23.19 1.28 11.58
N PRO A 65 -23.24 2.11 10.55
CA PRO A 65 -22.27 3.17 10.40
C PRO A 65 -22.16 3.98 11.73
N SER A 66 -21.03 4.59 12.10
CA SER A 66 -20.96 5.52 13.28
C SER A 66 -20.39 6.90 12.94
N SER A 67 -20.86 7.99 13.57
CA SER A 67 -20.33 9.36 13.36
C SER A 67 -18.97 9.57 14.03
N ALA A 68 -18.16 10.51 13.53
CA ALA A 68 -16.85 10.80 14.13
C ALA A 68 -16.96 11.17 15.61
N GLU A 69 -17.98 11.94 16.00
CA GLU A 69 -18.27 12.31 17.38
C GLU A 69 -18.66 11.09 18.24
N SER A 70 -19.48 10.16 17.71
CA SER A 70 -19.86 8.94 18.44
C SER A 70 -18.68 7.99 18.68
N LEU A 71 -17.71 7.96 17.76
CA LEU A 71 -16.48 7.18 17.90
C LEU A 71 -15.54 7.75 18.96
N LEU A 72 -15.61 9.07 19.23
CA LEU A 72 -14.80 9.67 20.30
C LEU A 72 -15.26 9.26 21.69
N GLU A 73 -16.53 8.90 21.83
CA GLU A 73 -17.20 8.57 23.09
C GLU A 73 -17.23 7.07 23.39
N SER A 74 -16.99 6.22 22.39
CA SER A 74 -17.07 4.76 22.55
C SER A 74 -15.79 4.15 23.12
N ASN A 75 -15.95 3.15 24.00
CA ASN A 75 -14.89 2.25 24.45
C ASN A 75 -14.67 1.12 23.41
N GLY A 76 -14.74 1.44 22.12
CA GLY A 76 -14.69 0.48 21.02
C GLY A 76 -13.36 -0.25 20.91
N LEU A 77 -13.29 -1.21 19.99
CA LEU A 77 -12.07 -1.95 19.66
C LEU A 77 -11.32 -1.16 18.58
N TRP A 78 -10.14 -0.69 18.93
CA TRP A 78 -9.35 0.20 18.08
C TRP A 78 -8.19 -0.54 17.43
N LEU A 79 -7.84 -0.16 16.21
CA LEU A 79 -6.54 -0.45 15.62
C LEU A 79 -5.53 0.55 16.18
N GLU A 80 -4.40 0.09 16.70
CA GLU A 80 -3.28 1.01 16.94
C GLU A 80 -2.68 1.42 15.60
N ASP A 81 -2.20 2.66 15.48
CA ASP A 81 -1.41 3.04 14.32
C ASP A 81 -0.09 2.24 14.31
N PRO A 82 0.14 1.31 13.36
CA PRO A 82 1.26 0.38 13.39
C PRO A 82 2.61 1.08 13.27
N THR A 83 2.65 2.22 12.58
CA THR A 83 3.83 3.07 12.42
C THR A 83 4.07 3.99 13.62
N GLN A 84 3.33 3.78 14.71
CA GLN A 84 3.41 4.51 15.97
C GLN A 84 3.22 6.03 15.80
N GLY A 85 2.38 6.44 14.86
CA GLY A 85 1.88 7.81 14.81
C GLY A 85 1.15 8.20 16.09
N TYR A 86 0.96 9.50 16.26
CA TYR A 86 0.23 10.04 17.42
C TYR A 86 -1.28 9.87 17.33
N LEU A 87 -1.74 9.17 16.30
CA LEU A 87 -3.09 8.65 16.25
C LEU A 87 -3.20 7.62 17.36
N ALA A 88 -3.89 8.02 18.41
CA ALA A 88 -3.98 7.25 19.63
C ALA A 88 -4.58 5.89 19.40
N ASN A 89 -5.45 5.78 18.39
CA ASN A 89 -6.21 4.60 18.02
C ASN A 89 -7.13 4.95 16.82
N TYR A 90 -7.28 4.02 15.88
CA TYR A 90 -8.22 4.04 14.76
C TYR A 90 -9.50 3.28 15.13
N ASN A 91 -10.65 3.96 15.20
CA ASN A 91 -11.93 3.32 15.51
C ASN A 91 -12.63 2.87 14.24
N LYS A 92 -13.45 1.83 14.33
CA LYS A 92 -14.33 1.39 13.23
C LYS A 92 -15.56 2.28 13.13
N GLY A 93 -15.95 2.71 11.92
CA GLY A 93 -17.28 3.29 11.70
C GLY A 93 -17.36 4.24 10.49
N CYS A 94 -18.47 4.19 9.75
CA CYS A 94 -18.66 4.94 8.48
C CYS A 94 -19.99 5.75 8.36
N GLU A 95 -20.70 6.18 9.44
CA GLU A 95 -22.08 6.76 9.30
C GLU A 95 -22.10 8.08 8.60
N ASN A 96 -21.25 8.97 9.09
CA ASN A 96 -21.08 10.27 8.52
C ASN A 96 -19.63 10.39 8.07
N ILE A 97 -19.22 9.39 7.30
CA ILE A 97 -18.08 9.51 6.42
C ILE A 97 -18.27 10.70 5.48
N SER A 98 -19.48 11.27 5.32
CA SER A 98 -19.69 12.60 4.71
C SER A 98 -18.82 13.72 5.26
N ASP A 99 -18.36 13.62 6.50
CA ASP A 99 -17.59 14.67 7.13
C ASP A 99 -16.11 14.63 6.74
N LEU A 100 -15.62 13.47 6.31
CA LEU A 100 -14.22 13.22 5.95
C LEU A 100 -14.03 12.56 4.58
N ILE A 101 -15.08 12.07 3.93
CA ILE A 101 -15.13 11.63 2.54
C ILE A 101 -16.27 12.37 1.87
N LYS A 102 -15.91 13.25 0.94
CA LYS A 102 -16.85 14.18 0.29
C LYS A 102 -16.70 14.03 -1.22
N ASP A 103 -17.82 14.06 -1.92
CA ASP A 103 -17.78 14.42 -3.33
C ASP A 103 -17.47 15.92 -3.41
N SER A 104 -16.55 16.28 -4.28
CA SER A 104 -16.18 17.65 -4.65
C SER A 104 -17.06 18.13 -5.80
N ASP A 105 -17.22 19.45 -5.93
CA ASP A 105 -17.91 20.06 -7.07
C ASP A 105 -17.19 19.84 -8.42
N ASN A 106 -15.95 19.34 -8.39
CA ASN A 106 -15.10 19.08 -9.56
C ASN A 106 -15.02 17.59 -9.94
N ASP A 107 -16.06 16.80 -9.66
CA ASP A 107 -16.13 15.36 -9.96
C ASP A 107 -14.93 14.57 -9.38
N SER A 108 -14.57 14.86 -8.13
CA SER A 108 -13.53 14.16 -7.37
C SER A 108 -14.00 13.80 -5.96
N VAL A 109 -13.25 12.94 -5.29
CA VAL A 109 -13.51 12.48 -3.92
C VAL A 109 -12.41 12.99 -3.01
N ILE A 110 -12.80 13.75 -1.99
CA ILE A 110 -11.89 14.28 -0.98
C ILE A 110 -11.85 13.33 0.21
N LEU A 111 -10.67 12.84 0.59
CA LEU A 111 -10.42 12.23 1.90
C LEU A 111 -9.81 13.29 2.82
N ASP A 112 -10.66 13.88 3.65
CA ASP A 112 -10.40 15.07 4.46
C ASP A 112 -9.82 14.73 5.83
N VAL A 113 -9.41 15.79 6.54
CA VAL A 113 -9.04 15.78 7.95
C VAL A 113 -9.88 16.81 8.70
N LYS A 114 -10.22 16.58 9.97
CA LYS A 114 -11.12 17.46 10.73
C LYS A 114 -10.67 17.65 12.16
N TYR A 115 -10.89 18.86 12.69
CA TYR A 115 -10.85 19.08 14.13
C TYR A 115 -12.13 18.65 14.81
N ILE A 116 -11.99 17.87 15.86
CA ILE A 116 -13.12 17.43 16.67
C ILE A 116 -12.86 17.82 18.13
N THR A 117 -13.84 18.47 18.74
CA THR A 117 -13.84 18.84 20.15
C THR A 117 -14.75 17.87 20.90
N LYS A 118 -14.32 17.35 22.05
CA LYS A 118 -15.22 16.55 22.93
C LYS A 118 -16.38 17.43 23.44
N PRO A 119 -17.61 16.90 23.57
CA PRO A 119 -18.75 17.68 24.08
C PRO A 119 -18.53 18.17 25.53
N GLU A 120 -19.13 19.32 25.85
CA GLU A 120 -18.99 20.03 27.12
C GLU A 120 -19.39 19.17 28.34
N GLY A 121 -18.63 19.29 29.44
CA GLY A 121 -18.88 18.60 30.71
C GLY A 121 -17.79 17.64 31.18
N LYS A 122 -16.73 17.42 30.38
CA LYS A 122 -15.47 16.83 30.83
C LYS A 122 -14.44 17.94 31.05
N THR A 123 -13.67 17.87 32.14
CA THR A 123 -12.84 18.96 32.65
C THR A 123 -11.70 19.43 31.73
N ASP A 124 -11.43 18.72 30.64
CA ASP A 124 -10.45 19.10 29.61
C ASP A 124 -11.13 19.03 28.22
N ALA A 125 -11.62 20.17 27.72
CA ALA A 125 -12.08 20.27 26.33
C ALA A 125 -10.85 20.21 25.40
N THR A 126 -10.44 19.01 25.03
CA THR A 126 -9.26 18.77 24.20
C THR A 126 -9.67 18.69 22.74
N GLN A 127 -9.18 19.62 21.92
CA GLN A 127 -9.29 19.50 20.47
C GLN A 127 -8.38 18.36 19.99
N THR A 128 -8.87 17.59 19.03
CA THR A 128 -8.20 16.44 18.45
C THR A 128 -8.24 16.55 16.93
N LEU A 129 -7.13 16.25 16.27
CA LEU A 129 -7.08 16.08 14.81
C LEU A 129 -7.55 14.66 14.48
N ALA A 130 -8.53 14.56 13.59
CA ALA A 130 -9.06 13.30 13.09
C ALA A 130 -8.69 13.10 11.62
N THR A 131 -8.27 11.89 11.28
CA THR A 131 -7.83 11.46 9.95
C THR A 131 -8.40 10.09 9.60
N LEU A 132 -8.33 9.72 8.32
CA LEU A 132 -8.84 8.47 7.81
C LEU A 132 -7.72 7.49 7.46
N ARG A 133 -8.00 6.22 7.73
CA ARG A 133 -7.41 5.07 7.06
C ARG A 133 -8.54 4.29 6.42
N ILE A 134 -8.45 4.04 5.12
CA ILE A 134 -9.38 3.16 4.42
C ILE A 134 -8.64 1.96 3.84
N GLU A 135 -9.25 0.79 3.93
CA GLU A 135 -8.68 -0.48 3.48
C GLU A 135 -9.62 -1.14 2.46
N GLY A 136 -9.10 -1.47 1.29
CA GLY A 136 -9.86 -2.09 0.21
C GLY A 136 -10.31 -3.49 0.60
N LYS A 137 -11.56 -3.84 0.28
CA LYS A 137 -12.10 -5.17 0.61
C LYS A 137 -11.47 -6.29 -0.23
N LYS A 138 -10.96 -5.95 -1.40
CA LYS A 138 -10.46 -6.90 -2.39
C LYS A 138 -9.00 -7.31 -2.17
N ILE A 139 -8.73 -8.55 -2.53
CA ILE A 139 -7.40 -9.17 -2.55
C ILE A 139 -6.85 -9.19 -3.97
N TYR A 140 -5.59 -8.85 -4.12
CA TYR A 140 -4.83 -8.83 -5.36
C TYR A 140 -3.62 -9.77 -5.28
N ASN A 141 -3.31 -10.42 -6.40
CA ASN A 141 -2.14 -11.29 -6.58
C ASN A 141 -1.46 -10.95 -7.92
N GLY A 142 -1.20 -9.66 -8.12
CA GLY A 142 -0.85 -9.05 -9.40
C GLY A 142 -1.97 -8.17 -9.93
N GLY A 143 -1.60 -7.18 -10.75
CA GLY A 143 -2.56 -6.24 -11.33
C GLY A 143 -1.93 -4.90 -11.68
N VAL A 144 -2.80 -3.98 -12.11
CA VAL A 144 -2.47 -2.57 -12.34
C VAL A 144 -3.36 -1.71 -11.47
N PHE A 145 -2.79 -0.72 -10.79
CA PHE A 145 -3.47 0.19 -9.87
C PHE A 145 -3.20 1.62 -10.35
N ILE A 146 -4.24 2.41 -10.57
CA ILE A 146 -4.11 3.76 -11.13
C ILE A 146 -4.91 4.73 -10.26
N MET A 147 -4.24 5.72 -9.70
CA MET A 147 -4.87 6.82 -8.97
C MET A 147 -4.60 8.14 -9.67
N ASP A 148 -5.68 8.80 -10.09
CA ASP A 148 -5.64 10.18 -10.58
C ASP A 148 -6.03 11.12 -9.44
N VAL A 149 -5.16 12.08 -9.12
CA VAL A 149 -5.33 13.01 -8.01
C VAL A 149 -5.26 14.46 -8.50
N ASN A 150 -6.08 15.32 -7.91
CA ASN A 150 -5.85 16.76 -7.90
C ASN A 150 -4.82 17.13 -6.83
N GLN A 151 -4.78 16.38 -5.71
CA GLN A 151 -3.96 16.70 -4.55
C GLN A 151 -3.65 15.44 -3.74
N ILE A 152 -2.42 15.33 -3.26
CA ILE A 152 -2.03 14.44 -2.17
C ILE A 152 -1.69 15.27 -0.93
N PRO A 153 -1.80 14.74 0.30
CA PRO A 153 -1.48 15.51 1.51
C PRO A 153 -0.04 16.03 1.54
N TYR A 154 0.19 17.30 1.86
CA TYR A 154 1.50 17.95 1.74
C TYR A 154 1.83 18.91 2.90
N ALA A 155 1.79 18.43 4.14
CA ALA A 155 1.98 19.28 5.30
C ALA A 155 3.00 18.74 6.31
N CYS A 156 3.59 19.63 7.12
CA CYS A 156 4.53 19.24 8.16
C CYS A 156 3.90 18.32 9.21
N GLY A 157 4.56 17.19 9.48
CA GLY A 157 4.05 16.13 10.34
C GLY A 157 3.04 15.21 9.66
N SER A 158 2.73 15.39 8.36
CA SER A 158 1.90 14.44 7.62
C SER A 158 2.71 13.26 7.13
N TRP A 159 2.08 12.09 7.09
CA TRP A 159 2.62 10.90 6.43
C TRP A 159 1.49 10.22 5.67
N PRO A 160 1.18 10.73 4.46
CA PRO A 160 0.24 10.09 3.55
C PRO A 160 0.83 8.86 2.87
N ALA A 161 -0.03 7.86 2.66
CA ALA A 161 0.32 6.71 1.84
C ALA A 161 -0.88 6.19 1.02
N PHE A 162 -0.62 5.79 -0.23
CA PHE A 162 -1.42 4.89 -1.05
C PHE A 162 -0.57 3.66 -1.38
N TRP A 163 -0.96 2.52 -0.85
CA TRP A 163 -0.08 1.35 -0.77
C TRP A 163 -0.89 0.06 -0.76
N LEU A 164 -0.17 -1.05 -0.84
CA LEU A 164 -0.72 -2.37 -0.69
C LEU A 164 0.01 -3.14 0.39
N VAL A 165 -0.70 -3.94 1.17
CA VAL A 165 -0.09 -4.83 2.16
C VAL A 165 -0.67 -6.23 2.09
N GLY A 166 0.21 -7.22 2.26
CA GLY A 166 -0.11 -8.62 2.15
C GLY A 166 -0.53 -9.24 3.46
N SER A 167 -1.38 -10.25 3.34
CA SER A 167 -1.85 -11.06 4.46
C SER A 167 -1.63 -12.54 4.18
N GLU A 168 -1.57 -13.34 5.25
CA GLU A 168 -1.60 -14.80 5.11
C GLU A 168 -2.88 -15.23 4.34
N PRO A 169 -2.79 -16.22 3.42
CA PRO A 169 -3.95 -16.75 2.71
C PRO A 169 -5.08 -17.16 3.65
N GLY A 170 -6.28 -16.60 3.43
CA GLY A 170 -7.46 -16.89 4.25
C GLY A 170 -7.57 -16.08 5.54
N GLN A 171 -6.62 -15.17 5.83
CA GLN A 171 -6.73 -14.19 6.93
C GLN A 171 -7.32 -12.85 6.46
N TRP A 172 -7.38 -12.60 5.15
CA TRP A 172 -8.16 -11.52 4.56
C TRP A 172 -9.35 -12.11 3.81
N ASP A 173 -10.55 -11.78 4.25
CA ASP A 173 -11.81 -12.03 3.57
C ASP A 173 -12.74 -10.86 3.92
N GLU A 174 -13.68 -10.55 3.04
CA GLU A 174 -14.67 -9.49 3.22
C GLU A 174 -15.45 -9.64 4.54
N SER A 175 -15.57 -10.89 5.02
CA SER A 175 -16.24 -11.28 6.27
C SER A 175 -15.33 -11.32 7.52
N ILE A 176 -14.00 -11.30 7.37
CA ILE A 176 -13.07 -11.52 8.47
C ILE A 176 -12.94 -10.28 9.36
N THR A 177 -12.98 -10.56 10.67
CA THR A 177 -12.97 -9.56 11.74
C THR A 177 -11.67 -9.47 12.52
N LYS A 178 -10.62 -10.18 12.10
CA LYS A 178 -9.28 -10.09 12.67
C LYS A 178 -8.29 -10.42 11.57
N VAL A 179 -7.46 -9.46 11.22
CA VAL A 179 -6.41 -9.61 10.24
C VAL A 179 -5.10 -9.61 11.02
N ASN A 180 -4.55 -10.79 11.30
CA ASN A 180 -3.18 -10.81 11.75
C ASN A 180 -2.28 -10.63 10.52
N LEU A 181 -1.75 -9.43 10.32
CA LEU A 181 -0.74 -9.22 9.30
C LEU A 181 0.59 -9.59 9.93
N GLU A 182 1.15 -10.72 9.51
CA GLU A 182 2.53 -11.05 9.81
C GLU A 182 3.49 -10.19 8.99
N TRP A 183 3.30 -8.88 9.01
CA TRP A 183 4.12 -7.94 8.27
C TRP A 183 5.61 -8.10 8.68
N PRO A 184 6.57 -8.08 7.73
CA PRO A 184 6.41 -7.89 6.28
C PRO A 184 6.36 -9.21 5.47
N ASN A 185 5.95 -10.34 6.06
CA ASN A 185 6.10 -11.68 5.47
C ASN A 185 5.38 -11.91 4.15
N TYR A 186 4.31 -11.14 3.90
CA TYR A 186 3.47 -11.24 2.70
C TYR A 186 3.59 -10.01 1.79
N GLY A 187 4.56 -9.13 2.09
CA GLY A 187 4.93 -8.01 1.25
C GLY A 187 4.13 -6.74 1.48
N GLU A 188 4.75 -5.62 1.16
CA GLU A 188 4.17 -4.28 1.10
C GLU A 188 4.66 -3.57 -0.16
N ILE A 189 3.76 -2.84 -0.83
CA ILE A 189 4.07 -2.06 -2.03
C ILE A 189 3.56 -0.63 -1.80
N ASP A 190 4.49 0.31 -1.60
CA ASP A 190 4.16 1.73 -1.45
C ASP A 190 4.18 2.40 -2.82
N ILE A 191 2.99 2.80 -3.30
CA ILE A 191 2.82 3.44 -4.61
C ILE A 191 3.01 4.95 -4.48
N ILE A 192 2.34 5.52 -3.47
CA ILE A 192 2.52 6.91 -3.06
C ILE A 192 2.88 6.88 -1.58
N GLU A 193 4.05 7.33 -1.20
CA GLU A 193 4.42 7.52 0.19
C GLU A 193 5.36 8.71 0.31
N GLN A 194 5.10 9.55 1.31
CA GLN A 194 5.94 10.68 1.65
C GLN A 194 5.69 11.12 3.09
N ILE A 195 6.56 12.00 3.57
CA ILE A 195 6.46 12.58 4.90
C ILE A 195 6.61 14.10 4.84
N ASN A 196 6.00 14.80 5.81
CA ASN A 196 6.21 16.22 6.08
C ASN A 196 5.99 17.17 4.89
N GLY A 197 5.19 16.75 3.90
CA GLY A 197 5.02 17.50 2.67
C GLY A 197 6.27 17.53 1.79
N ASN A 198 7.09 16.47 1.83
CA ASN A 198 8.20 16.29 0.91
C ASN A 198 7.73 16.51 -0.54
N GLY A 199 8.56 17.15 -1.34
CA GLY A 199 8.30 17.32 -2.78
C GLY A 199 8.49 16.03 -3.58
N GLU A 200 9.00 14.97 -2.96
CA GLU A 200 9.34 13.70 -3.58
C GLU A 200 8.47 12.54 -3.07
N ASN A 201 8.08 11.67 -4.00
CA ASN A 201 7.44 10.40 -3.72
C ASN A 201 8.46 9.27 -3.64
N PHE A 202 8.29 8.39 -2.65
CA PHE A 202 9.07 7.18 -2.48
C PHE A 202 8.24 5.98 -2.93
N THR A 203 8.80 5.16 -3.81
CA THR A 203 8.21 3.87 -4.19
C THR A 203 9.02 2.79 -3.48
N THR A 204 8.46 2.22 -2.42
CA THR A 204 9.17 1.33 -1.51
C THR A 204 8.52 -0.05 -1.52
N LEU A 205 9.35 -1.09 -1.38
CA LEU A 205 8.87 -2.43 -1.11
C LEU A 205 9.42 -2.92 0.23
N HIS A 206 8.55 -3.55 1.01
CA HIS A 206 8.92 -4.18 2.27
C HIS A 206 8.60 -5.67 2.20
N THR A 207 9.55 -6.50 2.60
CA THR A 207 9.40 -7.96 2.57
C THR A 207 10.08 -8.61 3.76
N LYS A 208 9.81 -9.91 3.97
CA LYS A 208 10.72 -10.78 4.74
C LYS A 208 12.13 -10.83 4.13
N GLU A 209 13.06 -11.39 4.90
CA GLU A 209 14.48 -11.54 4.52
C GLU A 209 14.72 -12.14 3.13
N ASN A 210 15.90 -11.85 2.59
CA ASN A 210 16.47 -12.43 1.36
C ASN A 210 15.80 -12.01 0.04
N CYS A 211 15.02 -10.93 0.03
CA CYS A 211 14.59 -10.28 -1.21
C CYS A 211 15.37 -8.98 -1.43
N LYS A 212 16.13 -8.96 -2.54
CA LYS A 212 16.85 -7.81 -3.06
C LYS A 212 16.42 -7.48 -4.48
N THR A 213 16.09 -6.22 -4.73
CA THR A 213 15.64 -5.78 -6.05
C THR A 213 16.75 -5.11 -6.83
N VAL A 214 16.72 -5.29 -8.15
CA VAL A 214 17.53 -4.48 -9.07
C VAL A 214 16.66 -3.34 -9.56
N GLY A 215 16.94 -2.14 -9.03
CA GLY A 215 16.15 -0.94 -9.30
C GLY A 215 16.61 -0.17 -10.52
N SER A 216 15.67 0.48 -11.19
CA SER A 216 15.97 1.47 -12.22
C SER A 216 15.05 2.68 -12.13
N ILE A 217 15.57 3.85 -12.50
CA ILE A 217 14.82 5.10 -12.62
C ILE A 217 14.98 5.59 -14.04
N ASN A 218 13.86 5.80 -14.75
CA ASN A 218 13.82 6.20 -16.16
C ASN A 218 14.70 5.30 -17.06
N GLY A 219 14.68 3.99 -16.79
CA GLY A 219 15.43 2.97 -17.53
C GLY A 219 16.93 2.93 -17.23
N LYS A 220 17.42 3.72 -16.26
CA LYS A 220 18.81 3.70 -15.82
C LYS A 220 18.92 2.91 -14.51
N PRO A 221 19.81 1.91 -14.41
CA PRO A 221 20.05 1.19 -13.17
C PRO A 221 20.46 2.15 -12.04
N VAL A 222 19.99 1.88 -10.83
CA VAL A 222 20.42 2.62 -9.65
C VAL A 222 21.70 2.01 -9.08
N ASP A 223 22.64 2.86 -8.65
CA ASP A 223 23.84 2.43 -7.92
C ASP A 223 23.60 2.54 -6.41
N TYR A 224 23.49 1.39 -5.76
CA TYR A 224 23.20 1.27 -4.33
C TYR A 224 24.42 1.49 -3.41
N LYS A 225 25.58 1.88 -3.96
CA LYS A 225 26.86 1.93 -3.24
C LYS A 225 27.12 3.19 -2.39
N GLU A 226 26.20 4.15 -2.33
CA GLU A 226 26.31 5.35 -1.48
C GLU A 226 25.75 5.10 -0.05
N GLU A 227 26.11 3.99 0.58
CA GLU A 227 25.78 3.74 1.99
C GLU A 227 26.71 4.56 2.89
N GLY A 228 26.21 5.64 3.50
CA GLY A 228 27.06 6.49 4.31
C GLY A 228 26.44 7.66 5.07
N SER A 229 25.21 7.59 5.59
CA SER A 229 24.84 8.42 6.76
C SER A 229 23.60 7.91 7.50
N ASP A 230 23.74 7.90 8.83
CA ASP A 230 22.75 7.85 9.90
C ASP A 230 21.26 7.88 9.51
N ALA A 231 20.49 6.88 9.97
CA ALA A 231 19.04 6.74 10.27
C ALA A 231 18.04 7.88 9.89
N GLY A 232 18.27 8.52 8.76
CA GLY A 232 17.62 9.74 8.30
C GLY A 232 18.16 10.20 6.95
N ASP A 233 18.83 9.30 6.23
CA ASP A 233 19.01 9.40 4.80
C ASP A 233 18.32 8.15 4.25
N SER A 234 17.20 8.38 3.57
CA SER A 234 16.49 7.47 2.67
C SER A 234 17.44 7.01 1.56
N SER A 235 18.54 6.36 1.92
CA SER A 235 19.52 5.82 1.00
C SER A 235 18.85 4.66 0.28
N VAL A 236 18.62 4.88 -1.02
CA VAL A 236 18.18 3.87 -1.98
C VAL A 236 18.85 2.54 -1.64
N SER A 237 18.06 1.54 -1.27
CA SER A 237 18.55 0.22 -0.88
C SER A 237 17.98 -0.83 -1.82
N ASP A 238 18.79 -1.85 -2.12
CA ASP A 238 18.32 -3.02 -2.84
C ASP A 238 17.59 -4.00 -1.91
N ASP A 239 17.85 -3.97 -0.60
CA ASP A 239 17.37 -4.93 0.39
C ASP A 239 15.97 -4.57 0.92
N CYS A 240 14.96 -5.35 0.50
CA CYS A 240 13.58 -5.11 0.86
C CYS A 240 13.23 -5.53 2.30
N ASN A 241 14.19 -6.14 3.02
CA ASN A 241 14.10 -6.38 4.46
C ASN A 241 15.01 -5.43 5.27
N LYS A 242 15.59 -4.38 4.67
CA LYS A 242 16.42 -3.42 5.41
C LYS A 242 15.67 -2.88 6.63
N GLY A 243 16.35 -2.87 7.78
CA GLY A 243 15.77 -2.46 9.05
C GLY A 243 14.67 -3.41 9.57
N ASP A 244 14.84 -4.72 9.40
CA ASP A 244 13.83 -5.74 9.72
C ASP A 244 12.51 -5.52 8.94
N GLY A 245 12.64 -5.02 7.71
CA GLY A 245 11.55 -4.58 6.85
C GLY A 245 11.12 -3.14 7.06
N ALA A 246 11.51 -2.42 8.11
CA ALA A 246 10.99 -1.06 8.38
C ALA A 246 11.54 0.02 7.44
N ILE A 247 12.64 -0.23 6.74
CA ILE A 247 13.22 0.69 5.76
C ILE A 247 12.90 0.22 4.34
N GLY A 248 12.96 -1.10 4.10
CA GLY A 248 12.69 -1.67 2.79
C GLY A 248 13.68 -1.25 1.71
N CYS A 249 13.33 -1.58 0.47
CA CYS A 249 14.07 -1.22 -0.72
C CYS A 249 13.31 -0.10 -1.43
N SER A 250 13.79 1.13 -1.31
CA SER A 250 13.10 2.32 -1.82
C SER A 250 13.75 2.88 -3.09
N LEU A 251 12.92 3.30 -4.04
CA LEU A 251 13.31 4.11 -5.19
C LEU A 251 12.65 5.49 -5.12
N HIS A 252 13.43 6.48 -5.52
CA HIS A 252 13.18 7.90 -5.33
C HIS A 252 12.73 8.53 -6.64
N MET A 253 11.49 9.02 -6.71
CA MET A 253 10.95 9.58 -7.95
C MET A 253 11.41 11.02 -8.22
N GLY A 254 12.07 11.68 -7.26
CA GLY A 254 12.56 13.05 -7.34
C GLY A 254 11.51 14.11 -7.01
N SER A 255 11.95 15.38 -6.90
CA SER A 255 11.06 16.50 -6.56
C SER A 255 9.96 16.77 -7.60
N GLY A 256 8.81 17.24 -7.13
CA GLY A 256 7.61 17.46 -7.93
C GLY A 256 6.84 16.18 -8.27
N THR A 257 7.11 15.09 -7.54
CA THR A 257 6.37 13.82 -7.61
C THR A 257 5.63 13.50 -6.31
N GLY A 258 5.94 14.21 -5.23
CA GLY A 258 5.26 14.18 -3.94
C GLY A 258 4.33 15.38 -3.74
N GLY A 259 4.24 15.90 -2.53
CA GLY A 259 3.27 16.89 -2.07
C GLY A 259 3.33 18.25 -2.77
N GLU A 260 4.45 18.53 -3.44
CA GLU A 260 4.64 19.68 -4.33
C GLU A 260 4.16 19.38 -5.77
N LEU A 261 3.06 18.63 -5.93
CA LEU A 261 2.43 18.51 -7.23
C LEU A 261 2.13 19.90 -7.79
N ASP A 262 2.17 20.02 -9.13
CA ASP A 262 1.61 21.21 -9.75
C ASP A 262 0.14 21.37 -9.34
N SER A 263 -0.42 22.57 -9.45
CA SER A 263 -1.78 22.87 -8.98
C SER A 263 -2.88 22.03 -9.67
N GLU A 264 -2.54 21.21 -10.66
CA GLU A 264 -3.46 20.35 -11.40
C GLU A 264 -3.29 18.85 -11.06
N GLY A 265 -2.36 18.52 -10.16
CA GLY A 265 -2.12 17.17 -9.66
C GLY A 265 -1.42 16.26 -10.66
N GLY A 266 -1.83 15.00 -10.72
CA GLY A 266 -1.19 14.02 -11.59
C GLY A 266 -1.82 12.64 -11.52
N VAL A 267 -1.22 11.71 -12.25
CA VAL A 267 -1.61 10.30 -12.24
C VAL A 267 -0.45 9.47 -11.74
N TYR A 268 -0.73 8.62 -10.75
CA TYR A 268 0.17 7.59 -10.27
C TYR A 268 -0.35 6.24 -10.75
N ALA A 269 0.54 5.38 -11.22
CA ALA A 269 0.20 4.01 -11.52
C ALA A 269 1.24 3.03 -10.99
N CYS A 270 0.79 1.84 -10.63
CA CYS A 270 1.62 0.71 -10.26
C CYS A 270 1.20 -0.52 -11.07
N GLU A 271 2.16 -1.21 -11.68
CA GLU A 271 1.98 -2.53 -12.28
C GLU A 271 2.76 -3.52 -11.42
N TRP A 272 2.04 -4.47 -10.84
CA TRP A 272 2.63 -5.59 -10.13
C TRP A 272 2.50 -6.84 -11.00
N ILE A 273 3.64 -7.30 -11.53
CA ILE A 273 3.76 -8.58 -12.22
C ILE A 273 4.39 -9.56 -11.23
N PRO A 274 3.62 -10.55 -10.71
CA PRO A 274 4.11 -11.50 -9.72
C PRO A 274 5.42 -12.15 -10.15
N ASP A 275 6.38 -12.21 -9.21
CA ASP A 275 7.70 -12.82 -9.36
C ASP A 275 8.59 -12.26 -10.49
N ASP A 276 8.17 -11.16 -11.14
CA ASP A 276 8.84 -10.57 -12.30
C ASP A 276 9.32 -9.14 -11.99
N SER A 277 8.40 -8.22 -11.77
CA SER A 277 8.69 -6.81 -11.56
C SER A 277 7.54 -6.07 -10.88
N ILE A 278 7.89 -5.03 -10.15
CA ILE A 278 6.93 -4.01 -9.70
C ILE A 278 7.40 -2.68 -10.28
N LYS A 279 6.48 -2.00 -10.95
CA LYS A 279 6.76 -0.81 -11.76
C LYS A 279 5.84 0.31 -11.36
N PHE A 280 6.38 1.51 -11.28
CA PHE A 280 5.65 2.70 -10.88
C PHE A 280 5.83 3.79 -11.91
N TRP A 281 4.75 4.51 -12.20
CA TRP A 281 4.75 5.65 -13.09
C TRP A 281 4.08 6.83 -12.42
N PHE A 282 4.64 8.01 -12.68
CA PHE A 282 4.03 9.27 -12.37
C PHE A 282 3.97 10.13 -13.64
N TRP A 283 2.79 10.69 -13.90
CA TRP A 283 2.57 11.74 -14.88
C TRP A 283 2.13 13.00 -14.17
N LYS A 284 2.86 14.10 -14.39
CA LYS A 284 2.31 15.44 -14.15
C LYS A 284 1.10 15.65 -15.02
N ARG A 285 0.15 16.49 -14.59
CA ARG A 285 -1.13 16.65 -15.29
C ARG A 285 -0.97 16.90 -16.79
N SER A 286 -0.02 17.75 -17.19
CA SER A 286 0.24 18.09 -18.59
C SER A 286 0.68 16.91 -19.47
N ASP A 287 1.24 15.87 -18.84
CA ASP A 287 1.86 14.73 -19.50
C ASP A 287 0.94 13.50 -19.50
N VAL A 288 -0.21 13.57 -18.80
CA VAL A 288 -1.16 12.45 -18.69
C VAL A 288 -1.68 12.06 -20.09
N PRO A 289 -1.46 10.82 -20.54
CA PRO A 289 -2.00 10.34 -21.80
C PRO A 289 -3.53 10.42 -21.80
N SER A 290 -4.11 10.93 -22.88
CA SER A 290 -5.58 11.03 -23.05
C SER A 290 -6.33 9.69 -22.93
N THR A 291 -5.61 8.56 -23.01
CA THR A 291 -6.16 7.21 -22.82
C THR A 291 -6.35 6.83 -21.35
N LEU A 292 -5.65 7.49 -20.40
CA LEU A 292 -5.81 7.27 -18.96
C LEU A 292 -7.04 8.03 -18.45
N THR A 293 -8.20 7.39 -18.55
CA THR A 293 -9.48 7.97 -18.15
C THR A 293 -10.19 7.11 -17.12
N ALA A 294 -11.05 7.71 -16.31
CA ALA A 294 -11.81 6.99 -15.29
C ALA A 294 -12.67 5.85 -15.86
N ASP A 295 -13.11 5.96 -17.12
CA ASP A 295 -14.00 4.99 -17.79
C ASP A 295 -13.26 3.91 -18.60
N MET A 296 -11.93 3.89 -18.59
CA MET A 296 -11.18 2.91 -19.37
C MET A 296 -11.42 1.49 -18.83
N SER A 297 -11.82 0.58 -19.71
CA SER A 297 -12.17 -0.81 -19.35
C SER A 297 -10.99 -1.79 -19.43
N THR A 298 -9.92 -1.39 -20.10
CA THR A 298 -8.71 -2.18 -20.31
C THR A 298 -7.49 -1.28 -20.33
N VAL A 299 -6.34 -1.79 -19.86
CA VAL A 299 -5.07 -1.07 -19.90
C VAL A 299 -3.94 -1.92 -20.48
N ASP A 300 -3.06 -1.25 -21.21
CA ASP A 300 -1.79 -1.75 -21.70
C ASP A 300 -0.69 -0.80 -21.21
N THR A 301 0.23 -1.34 -20.42
CA THR A 301 1.31 -0.62 -19.75
C THR A 301 2.57 -0.51 -20.61
N SER A 302 2.63 -1.19 -21.77
CA SER A 302 3.85 -1.35 -22.57
C SER A 302 4.45 -0.04 -23.08
N GLN A 303 3.64 1.02 -23.20
CA GLN A 303 4.07 2.33 -23.67
C GLN A 303 4.19 3.37 -22.55
N TRP A 304 3.79 3.05 -21.32
CA TRP A 304 3.68 4.04 -20.24
C TRP A 304 5.01 4.68 -19.90
N SER A 305 6.10 3.90 -19.83
CA SER A 305 7.43 4.41 -19.51
C SER A 305 7.96 5.44 -20.51
N SER A 306 7.44 5.46 -21.75
CA SER A 306 7.83 6.47 -22.76
C SER A 306 7.10 7.80 -22.61
N THR A 307 6.01 7.83 -21.84
CA THR A 307 5.14 8.99 -21.66
C THR A 307 5.15 9.55 -20.23
N ALA A 308 5.58 8.75 -19.25
CA ALA A 308 5.62 9.15 -17.86
C ALA A 308 6.66 10.26 -17.63
N THR A 309 6.31 11.20 -16.75
CA THR A 309 7.26 12.20 -16.28
C THR A 309 8.40 11.52 -15.52
N VAL A 310 8.08 10.52 -14.70
CA VAL A 310 9.04 9.67 -13.99
C VAL A 310 8.52 8.23 -13.95
N TYR A 311 9.42 7.27 -14.12
CA TYR A 311 9.16 5.84 -13.98
C TYR A 311 10.24 5.16 -13.13
N THR A 312 9.82 4.31 -12.20
CA THR A 312 10.71 3.44 -11.41
C THR A 312 10.35 1.97 -11.61
N GLU A 313 11.33 1.09 -11.50
CA GLU A 313 11.15 -0.36 -11.61
C GLU A 313 11.98 -1.07 -10.56
N HIS A 314 11.33 -1.95 -9.81
CA HIS A 314 11.98 -2.96 -8.97
C HIS A 314 11.92 -4.30 -9.69
N ASN A 315 13.06 -4.78 -10.18
CA ASN A 315 13.15 -6.12 -10.74
C ASN A 315 13.20 -7.17 -9.62
N LEU A 316 12.31 -8.16 -9.68
CA LEU A 316 12.16 -9.18 -8.63
C LEU A 316 12.88 -10.50 -8.96
N LYS A 317 13.30 -10.70 -10.21
CA LYS A 317 13.68 -12.03 -10.74
C LYS A 317 14.90 -12.65 -10.07
N GLU A 318 15.81 -11.81 -9.59
CA GLU A 318 17.10 -12.29 -9.10
C GLU A 318 17.00 -12.90 -7.71
N SER A 319 16.19 -12.34 -6.81
CA SER A 319 16.14 -12.81 -5.42
C SER A 319 14.77 -12.71 -4.73
N CYS A 320 13.73 -12.27 -5.43
CA CYS A 320 12.38 -12.09 -4.87
C CYS A 320 11.33 -12.99 -5.56
N SER A 321 11.72 -14.16 -6.08
CA SER A 321 10.98 -14.87 -7.12
C SER A 321 9.88 -15.85 -6.66
N GLU A 322 9.57 -15.95 -5.37
CA GLU A 322 8.37 -16.68 -4.90
C GLU A 322 7.85 -16.11 -3.57
N ASN A 323 6.52 -15.97 -3.45
CA ASN A 323 5.84 -15.82 -2.16
C ASN A 323 6.24 -14.60 -1.30
N TYR A 324 6.87 -13.58 -1.89
CA TYR A 324 7.24 -12.34 -1.21
C TYR A 324 6.08 -11.33 -1.16
N PHE A 325 5.24 -11.31 -2.19
CA PHE A 325 4.04 -10.48 -2.26
C PHE A 325 2.83 -11.39 -2.48
N GLN A 326 1.90 -11.40 -1.53
CA GLN A 326 0.75 -12.29 -1.58
C GLN A 326 -0.48 -11.65 -0.95
N ASN A 327 -1.62 -11.89 -1.58
CA ASN A 327 -2.93 -11.46 -1.10
C ASN A 327 -2.93 -10.00 -0.64
N LEU A 328 -2.38 -9.15 -1.48
CA LEU A 328 -2.26 -7.74 -1.18
C LEU A 328 -3.63 -7.07 -1.22
N HIS A 329 -3.91 -6.16 -0.29
CA HIS A 329 -5.09 -5.30 -0.31
C HIS A 329 -4.65 -3.84 -0.24
N LEU A 330 -5.45 -2.96 -0.85
CA LEU A 330 -5.11 -1.54 -0.95
C LEU A 330 -5.39 -0.79 0.35
N ILE A 331 -4.58 0.20 0.64
CA ILE A 331 -4.75 1.12 1.77
C ILE A 331 -4.54 2.55 1.28
N ILE A 332 -5.40 3.47 1.75
CA ILE A 332 -5.16 4.92 1.65
C ILE A 332 -5.27 5.48 3.06
N ASN A 333 -4.25 6.21 3.51
CA ASN A 333 -4.29 6.88 4.80
C ASN A 333 -3.47 8.16 4.83
N THR A 334 -3.63 8.91 5.91
CA THR A 334 -2.71 9.98 6.32
C THR A 334 -2.45 9.83 7.80
N THR A 335 -1.29 9.31 8.19
CA THR A 335 -0.88 9.32 9.59
C THR A 335 -0.22 10.65 9.95
N VAL A 336 -0.05 10.88 11.26
CA VAL A 336 0.47 12.11 11.84
C VAL A 336 1.73 11.78 12.65
N CYS A 337 2.83 12.39 12.27
CA CYS A 337 4.18 12.15 12.76
C CYS A 337 4.59 10.69 12.50
N GLY A 338 4.52 9.81 13.50
CA GLY A 338 4.91 8.41 13.32
C GLY A 338 6.41 8.24 13.14
N GLN A 339 6.85 6.98 13.19
CA GLN A 339 8.26 6.59 13.26
C GLN A 339 9.16 7.25 12.21
N TRP A 340 8.62 7.54 11.03
CA TRP A 340 9.32 8.30 10.01
C TRP A 340 9.10 9.79 10.20
N ALA A 341 7.96 10.34 9.77
CA ALA A 341 7.76 11.79 9.66
C ALA A 341 8.08 12.57 10.95
N GLY A 342 7.76 12.01 12.13
CA GLY A 342 7.98 12.68 13.42
C GLY A 342 9.42 12.69 13.91
N ASN A 343 10.27 11.77 13.44
CA ASN A 343 11.67 11.66 13.84
C ASN A 343 12.63 12.33 12.84
N THR A 344 12.13 12.73 11.67
CA THR A 344 12.94 13.25 10.57
C THR A 344 12.54 14.68 10.16
N PRO A 345 12.45 15.64 11.12
CA PRO A 345 11.98 17.00 10.83
C PRO A 345 12.75 17.69 9.71
N ASN A 346 14.06 17.43 9.61
CA ASN A 346 14.97 18.17 8.74
C ASN A 346 15.27 17.47 7.41
N GLU A 347 14.71 16.29 7.15
CA GLU A 347 14.98 15.53 5.92
C GLU A 347 14.24 16.10 4.71
N THR A 348 13.14 16.82 4.94
CA THR A 348 12.16 17.14 3.91
C THR A 348 11.63 18.55 4.10
N GLY A 349 11.97 19.47 3.19
CA GLY A 349 11.37 20.81 3.10
C GLY A 349 11.68 21.76 4.27
N ASP A 350 10.72 22.66 4.55
CA ASP A 350 10.82 23.75 5.54
C ASP A 350 10.35 23.35 6.95
N CYS A 351 9.96 22.10 7.16
CA CYS A 351 9.45 21.62 8.44
C CYS A 351 10.56 21.63 9.50
N LYS A 352 10.28 22.23 10.66
CA LYS A 352 11.26 22.32 11.75
C LYS A 352 10.57 22.20 13.10
N TRP A 353 10.92 21.15 13.84
CA TRP A 353 10.61 21.03 15.26
C TRP A 353 11.78 20.40 16.00
N GLU A 354 11.83 20.68 17.29
CA GLU A 354 12.87 20.23 18.20
C GLU A 354 12.25 19.46 19.37
N VAL A 355 13.11 18.78 20.14
CA VAL A 355 12.70 18.10 21.38
C VAL A 355 12.20 19.15 22.40
N PRO A 356 10.95 19.09 22.89
CA PRO A 356 10.34 20.17 23.68
C PRO A 356 10.76 20.16 25.17
N GLY A 357 12.05 20.07 25.45
CA GLY A 357 12.63 20.05 26.79
C GLY A 357 12.99 18.64 27.30
N ASN A 358 13.32 18.55 28.59
CA ASN A 358 13.89 17.34 29.18
C ASN A 358 12.87 16.18 29.21
N ASN A 359 13.34 14.95 28.96
CA ASN A 359 12.54 13.71 28.93
C ASN A 359 11.44 13.67 27.85
N LYS A 360 11.61 14.43 26.77
CA LYS A 360 10.75 14.41 25.58
C LYS A 360 11.54 13.92 24.36
N THR A 361 10.86 13.74 23.23
CA THR A 361 11.44 13.25 21.98
C THR A 361 11.10 14.12 20.78
N LEU A 362 11.74 13.85 19.64
CA LEU A 362 11.43 14.51 18.38
C LEU A 362 9.98 14.27 17.97
N MET A 363 9.48 13.06 18.23
CA MET A 363 8.05 12.70 18.15
C MET A 363 7.19 13.73 18.92
N ASP A 364 7.52 14.03 20.18
CA ASP A 364 6.76 15.02 20.97
C ASP A 364 6.87 16.43 20.39
N GLY A 365 8.01 16.76 19.78
CA GLY A 365 8.21 17.99 19.02
C GLY A 365 7.30 18.09 17.80
N CYS A 366 7.19 17.02 17.01
CA CYS A 366 6.30 16.93 15.86
C CYS A 366 4.85 17.14 16.29
N MET A 367 4.41 16.43 17.34
CA MET A 367 3.03 16.56 17.82
C MET A 367 2.75 17.96 18.36
N ASN A 368 3.70 18.55 19.09
CA ASN A 368 3.56 19.95 19.51
C ASN A 368 3.46 20.89 18.31
N TYR A 369 4.23 20.67 17.25
CA TYR A 369 4.17 21.46 16.03
C TYR A 369 2.81 21.31 15.35
N VAL A 370 2.38 20.07 15.07
CA VAL A 370 1.09 19.77 14.43
C VAL A 370 -0.04 20.36 15.26
N MET A 371 -0.06 20.14 16.57
CA MET A 371 -1.12 20.69 17.41
C MET A 371 -1.05 22.22 17.52
N SER A 372 0.13 22.84 17.48
CA SER A 372 0.24 24.31 17.60
C SER A 372 -0.04 25.08 16.31
N ASN A 373 0.19 24.45 15.16
CA ASN A 373 -0.01 25.06 13.85
C ASN A 373 -1.34 24.63 13.26
N ALA A 374 -1.62 23.33 13.27
CA ALA A 374 -2.87 22.82 12.75
C ALA A 374 -4.08 23.32 13.60
N LEU A 375 -4.05 23.31 14.96
CA LEU A 375 -5.22 23.66 15.80
C LEU A 375 -5.61 25.15 15.85
N LYS A 376 -5.02 26.05 15.05
CA LYS A 376 -5.31 27.50 15.12
C LYS A 376 -6.53 27.91 14.28
N GLY A 377 -7.72 27.41 14.63
CA GLY A 377 -8.99 28.01 14.24
C GLY A 377 -9.79 27.27 13.15
N PRO A 378 -11.08 27.61 12.97
CA PRO A 378 -12.02 26.86 12.14
C PRO A 378 -11.87 27.05 10.61
N ASP A 379 -11.12 28.06 10.15
CA ASP A 379 -10.98 28.41 8.72
C ASP A 379 -9.54 28.23 8.19
N MET A 380 -8.83 27.19 8.64
CA MET A 380 -7.39 27.03 8.38
C MET A 380 -7.07 26.49 6.98
N PRO A 381 -6.36 27.25 6.11
CA PRO A 381 -5.89 26.77 4.80
C PRO A 381 -4.93 25.58 4.90
N GLU A 382 -4.23 25.44 6.05
CA GLU A 382 -3.29 24.34 6.28
C GLU A 382 -4.00 22.99 6.31
N LEU A 383 -5.21 22.85 6.89
CA LEU A 383 -5.95 21.59 6.87
C LEU A 383 -6.30 21.13 5.45
N ALA A 384 -6.58 22.07 4.55
CA ALA A 384 -6.82 21.74 3.16
C ALA A 384 -5.60 21.07 2.51
N GLN A 385 -4.38 21.29 3.02
CA GLN A 385 -3.16 20.64 2.53
C GLN A 385 -3.03 19.19 3.01
N TRP A 386 -3.75 18.77 4.06
CA TRP A 386 -3.65 17.42 4.62
C TRP A 386 -4.60 16.40 3.98
N ARG A 387 -5.44 16.83 3.02
CA ARG A 387 -6.45 15.99 2.39
C ARG A 387 -5.94 15.34 1.10
N TRP A 388 -6.49 14.18 0.80
CA TRP A 388 -6.46 13.62 -0.55
C TRP A 388 -7.60 14.24 -1.37
N ASP A 389 -7.35 14.54 -2.64
CA ASP A 389 -8.38 14.91 -3.61
C ASP A 389 -8.20 14.02 -4.85
N ILE A 390 -9.03 12.97 -4.94
CA ILE A 390 -8.88 11.84 -5.85
C ILE A 390 -9.95 11.94 -6.94
N ARG A 391 -9.54 12.10 -8.21
CA ARG A 391 -10.48 12.09 -9.35
C ARG A 391 -11.03 10.69 -9.59
N TYR A 392 -10.15 9.69 -9.61
CA TYR A 392 -10.56 8.29 -9.67
C TYR A 392 -9.44 7.38 -9.18
N LEU A 393 -9.84 6.19 -8.74
CA LEU A 393 -8.97 5.05 -8.50
C LEU A 393 -9.51 3.84 -9.25
N ASN A 394 -8.73 3.29 -10.17
CA ASN A 394 -9.07 2.07 -10.90
C ASN A 394 -8.06 0.96 -10.61
N THR A 395 -8.55 -0.26 -10.52
CA THR A 395 -7.74 -1.47 -10.41
C THR A 395 -8.04 -2.39 -11.57
N TYR A 396 -7.02 -3.10 -12.04
CA TYR A 396 -7.13 -3.99 -13.19
C TYR A 396 -6.44 -5.31 -12.88
N THR A 397 -7.03 -6.41 -13.32
CA THR A 397 -6.44 -7.75 -13.19
C THR A 397 -6.25 -8.36 -14.56
N ASN A 398 -5.26 -9.25 -14.67
CA ASN A 398 -5.11 -10.06 -15.86
C ASN A 398 -6.11 -11.21 -15.79
N LYS A 399 -7.23 -11.13 -16.53
CA LYS A 399 -8.28 -12.15 -16.50
C LYS A 399 -7.79 -13.54 -16.93
N SER A 400 -6.63 -13.66 -17.58
CA SER A 400 -6.04 -14.95 -17.94
C SER A 400 -5.46 -15.72 -16.75
N SER A 401 -5.08 -15.05 -15.64
CA SER A 401 -4.48 -15.71 -14.45
C SER A 401 -5.50 -16.34 -13.50
N LEU A 402 -6.76 -15.89 -13.52
CA LEU A 402 -7.84 -16.44 -12.68
C LEU A 402 -8.35 -17.83 -13.15
N SER A 403 -7.87 -18.33 -14.29
CA SER A 403 -8.35 -19.59 -14.89
C SER A 403 -7.67 -20.86 -14.35
N TYR A 404 -6.57 -20.77 -13.60
CA TYR A 404 -5.80 -21.96 -13.20
C TYR A 404 -6.30 -22.67 -11.93
N TRP A 405 -6.96 -21.96 -11.02
CA TRP A 405 -7.38 -22.53 -9.73
C TRP A 405 -8.87 -22.87 -9.62
N LYS A 406 -9.71 -22.40 -10.55
CA LYS A 406 -11.17 -22.65 -10.54
C LYS A 406 -11.71 -23.55 -11.65
N VAL A 407 -10.91 -23.90 -12.66
CA VAL A 407 -11.35 -24.81 -13.71
C VAL A 407 -10.63 -26.14 -13.49
N GLY A 408 -11.35 -27.12 -12.95
CA GLY A 408 -10.90 -28.52 -12.98
C GLY A 408 -10.41 -28.84 -14.40
N ILE A 409 -9.27 -29.53 -14.48
CA ILE A 409 -8.57 -29.88 -15.73
C ILE A 409 -9.61 -30.16 -16.83
N PRO A 410 -9.68 -29.36 -17.91
CA PRO A 410 -10.66 -29.57 -18.98
C PRO A 410 -10.60 -31.03 -19.42
N ALA A 411 -11.75 -31.69 -19.59
CA ALA A 411 -11.80 -33.12 -19.89
C ALA A 411 -10.89 -33.51 -21.09
N ALA A 412 -10.69 -32.60 -22.04
CA ALA A 412 -9.74 -32.76 -23.14
C ALA A 412 -8.26 -32.83 -22.70
N VAL A 413 -7.84 -32.00 -21.74
CA VAL A 413 -6.50 -32.02 -21.15
C VAL A 413 -6.30 -33.26 -20.30
N LEU A 414 -7.31 -33.67 -19.52
CA LEU A 414 -7.28 -34.92 -18.77
C LEU A 414 -7.16 -36.14 -19.70
N LEU A 415 -7.88 -36.12 -20.83
CA LEU A 415 -7.82 -37.16 -21.86
C LEU A 415 -6.43 -37.22 -22.53
N ILE A 416 -5.81 -36.07 -22.82
CA ILE A 416 -4.46 -36.01 -23.37
C ILE A 416 -3.43 -36.56 -22.37
N ILE A 417 -3.56 -36.22 -21.08
CA ILE A 417 -2.69 -36.74 -20.01
C ILE A 417 -2.87 -38.26 -19.86
N ILE A 418 -4.11 -38.76 -19.89
CA ILE A 418 -4.42 -40.19 -19.81
C ILE A 418 -3.86 -40.94 -21.04
N ILE A 419 -4.00 -40.37 -22.25
CA ILE A 419 -3.44 -40.96 -23.48
C ILE A 419 -1.91 -40.97 -23.41
N ALA A 420 -1.28 -39.90 -22.94
CA ALA A 420 0.17 -39.83 -22.77
C ALA A 420 0.68 -40.85 -21.75
N LEU A 421 -0.03 -41.04 -20.63
CA LEU A 421 0.25 -42.08 -19.63
C LEU A 421 0.06 -43.49 -20.20
N PHE A 422 -0.99 -43.73 -20.99
CA PHE A 422 -1.20 -45.02 -21.67
C PHE A 422 -0.11 -45.31 -22.70
N VAL A 423 0.34 -44.30 -23.47
CA VAL A 423 1.44 -44.45 -24.42
C VAL A 423 2.75 -44.72 -23.68
N TYR A 424 3.01 -44.02 -22.57
CA TYR A 424 4.20 -44.23 -21.73
C TYR A 424 4.22 -45.63 -21.11
N MET A 425 3.09 -46.09 -20.54
CA MET A 425 2.95 -47.44 -19.99
C MET A 425 2.97 -48.54 -21.07
N SER A 426 2.55 -48.25 -22.31
CA SER A 426 2.65 -49.19 -23.43
C SER A 426 4.08 -49.37 -23.93
N LYS A 427 4.94 -48.35 -23.74
CA LYS A 427 6.37 -48.39 -24.11
C LYS A 427 7.27 -48.98 -23.02
N SER A 428 6.79 -49.13 -21.77
CA SER A 428 7.58 -49.68 -20.66
C SER A 428 7.55 -51.21 -20.51
N LYS A 429 6.89 -51.95 -21.42
CA LYS A 429 7.01 -53.41 -21.49
C LYS A 429 8.34 -53.81 -22.13
N ALA A 430 9.42 -53.78 -21.36
CA ALA A 430 10.62 -54.55 -21.67
C ALA A 430 10.28 -56.06 -21.67
N PRO A 431 10.72 -56.85 -22.67
CA PRO A 431 10.49 -58.29 -22.66
C PRO A 431 11.27 -58.95 -21.50
N PRO A 432 10.77 -60.05 -20.92
CA PRO A 432 11.47 -60.75 -19.85
C PRO A 432 12.80 -61.30 -20.37
N ARG A 433 13.90 -61.07 -19.63
CA ARG A 433 15.18 -61.73 -19.89
C ARG A 433 15.03 -63.25 -19.73
N PRO A 434 15.57 -64.08 -20.64
CA PRO A 434 15.51 -65.52 -20.48
C PRO A 434 16.41 -65.97 -19.32
N LEU A 435 15.89 -66.82 -18.43
CA LEU A 435 16.68 -67.58 -17.46
C LEU A 435 17.62 -68.53 -18.21
N SER A 436 18.93 -68.34 -18.05
CA SER A 436 19.93 -69.34 -18.45
C SER A 436 19.85 -70.56 -17.54
N ARG A 437 19.43 -71.70 -18.10
CA ARG A 437 19.58 -73.03 -17.48
C ARG A 437 21.07 -73.36 -17.34
N LEU A 438 21.50 -73.64 -16.11
CA LEU A 438 22.66 -74.47 -15.84
C LEU A 438 22.33 -75.90 -16.28
N THR A 439 23.03 -76.40 -17.29
CA THR A 439 23.11 -77.84 -17.58
C THR A 439 24.48 -78.34 -17.19
N ASN A 440 24.50 -79.24 -16.21
CA ASN A 440 25.62 -80.11 -15.91
C ASN A 440 26.09 -80.86 -17.16
N THR A 441 27.40 -80.90 -17.37
CA THR A 441 28.09 -81.99 -18.07
C THR A 441 28.88 -82.80 -17.04
N GLN A 442 28.92 -84.11 -17.29
CA GLN A 442 29.53 -85.19 -16.52
C GLN A 442 30.97 -84.94 -16.07
#